data_AF-A0A143C7X7-F1
#
_entry.id   AF-A0A143C7X7-F1
#
_cell.length_a   1.000
_cell.length_b   1.000
_cell.length_c   1.000
_cell.angle_alpha   90.00
_cell.angle_beta   90.00
_cell.angle_gamma   90.00
#
_symmetry.space_group_name_H-M   'P 1'
#
loop_
_entity.id
_entity.type
_entity.pdbx_description
1 polymer ?
#
loop_
_entity_poly.entity_id
_entity_poly.type
_entity_poly.pdbx_seq_one_letter_code
_entity_poly.pdbx_strand_id
1 'polypeptide(L)'
;MALPSDFDTVTVTGRYIDLAGNALAGTVTFTSSTTVVDSSVPVTIVPVPLVATLDPNGAFSIALPATDDPDISPNGYTYKVEERFGGKLLRTYSIQVPYDTVGSVDLATIAPVQPVTASVQLLPLSGGTMTGPLTLSGDPTADLGAATKQYVDAVDLTNGGEINGPLTVNATEGSTSPPLGVSGALHKGINLISSYAGGDDDGTGTDSTGRLNLYSYQRANVRSYGENIRHFLMRSDAKTMQAFYIPVQSSNKKGGYDATTRDPLSSGIGWKPVVWQGAHYEANNHASIHGHWELEIADSTGALQGRLEIPFIDQAVDGAKPLDQAVIGVDYTNIRTNLADFSIRAQNITSGPYAGQTTCLRVGGGNDRNKEIHLSISSDMGTASRRWVLRATSETESGSNAGTNFQIARYDDSGALLDTPLVISRSTGNVTLTPGLVVRRASSTVTSVSLNTTSLGGGVGVLAIGNATTAPASNPTGGVVLYVSNGRLKTRQPDGTDQFVALTAT
;
A
#
# COMPACT_ATOMS: atom_id res chain seq x y z
N MET A 1 66.29 54.18 -33.42
CA MET A 1 65.37 53.45 -34.32
C MET A 1 64.00 54.06 -34.12
N ALA A 2 63.22 54.29 -35.18
CA ALA A 2 61.85 54.76 -35.03
C ALA A 2 60.97 53.65 -34.40
N LEU A 3 59.84 54.03 -33.80
CA LEU A 3 58.79 53.07 -33.43
C LEU A 3 58.30 52.31 -34.68
N PRO A 4 57.73 51.10 -34.54
CA PRO A 4 57.03 50.43 -35.63
C PRO A 4 56.04 51.38 -36.31
N SER A 5 55.93 51.32 -37.64
CA SER A 5 55.09 52.25 -38.41
C SER A 5 53.59 52.01 -38.21
N ASP A 6 53.24 50.83 -37.71
CA ASP A 6 51.92 50.36 -37.31
C ASP A 6 51.59 50.69 -35.85
N PHE A 7 52.56 51.15 -35.04
CA PHE A 7 52.25 51.64 -33.70
C PHE A 7 51.80 53.11 -33.77
N ASP A 8 50.50 53.33 -33.73
CA ASP A 8 49.89 54.65 -33.81
C ASP A 8 50.39 55.54 -32.66
N THR A 9 50.73 56.78 -33.01
CA THR A 9 51.17 57.80 -32.04
C THR A 9 50.22 58.98 -32.05
N VAL A 10 49.90 59.47 -30.86
CA VAL A 10 49.04 60.62 -30.62
C VAL A 10 49.89 61.76 -30.08
N THR A 11 49.69 62.97 -30.61
CA THR A 11 50.39 64.15 -30.09
C THR A 11 49.70 64.64 -28.83
N VAL A 12 50.39 64.56 -27.69
CA VAL A 12 49.96 65.14 -26.42
C VAL A 12 50.61 66.50 -26.22
N THR A 13 49.78 67.50 -25.96
CA THR A 13 50.18 68.88 -25.72
C THR A 13 49.81 69.31 -24.30
N GLY A 14 50.35 70.41 -23.83
CA GLY A 14 49.87 71.03 -22.61
C GLY A 14 50.61 72.32 -22.32
N ARG A 15 50.04 73.16 -21.46
CA ARG A 15 50.62 74.44 -21.07
C ARG A 15 50.48 74.66 -19.57
N TYR A 16 51.58 75.01 -18.92
CA TYR A 16 51.64 75.25 -17.48
C TYR A 16 52.00 76.70 -17.20
N ILE A 17 51.13 77.36 -16.45
CA ILE A 17 51.33 78.72 -15.93
C ILE A 17 51.15 78.71 -14.41
N ASP A 18 51.79 79.64 -13.70
CA ASP A 18 51.51 79.88 -12.29
C ASP A 18 50.21 80.66 -12.09
N LEU A 19 49.80 80.86 -10.82
CA LEU A 19 48.60 81.63 -10.47
C LEU A 19 48.68 83.12 -10.84
N ALA A 20 49.87 83.64 -11.14
CA ALA A 20 50.09 84.98 -11.64
C ALA A 20 50.12 85.05 -13.18
N GLY A 21 49.94 83.91 -13.87
CA GLY A 21 49.92 83.80 -15.33
C GLY A 21 51.29 83.65 -15.99
N ASN A 22 52.37 83.51 -15.22
CA ASN A 22 53.71 83.33 -15.77
C ASN A 22 53.92 81.89 -16.24
N ALA A 23 54.56 81.70 -17.38
CA ALA A 23 54.97 80.39 -17.87
C ALA A 23 55.88 79.66 -16.86
N LEU A 24 55.56 78.39 -16.58
CA LEU A 24 56.43 77.54 -15.77
C LEU A 24 57.57 76.94 -16.61
N ALA A 25 58.72 76.70 -15.97
CA ALA A 25 59.84 75.95 -16.54
C ALA A 25 59.96 74.58 -15.87
N GLY A 26 60.16 73.52 -16.66
CA GLY A 26 60.29 72.15 -16.16
C GLY A 26 60.04 71.09 -17.22
N THR A 27 59.63 69.90 -16.77
CA THR A 27 59.40 68.73 -17.63
C THR A 27 58.13 67.98 -17.24
N VAL A 28 57.48 67.37 -18.22
CA VAL A 28 56.44 66.35 -18.03
C VAL A 28 56.97 65.02 -18.54
N THR A 29 56.98 63.99 -17.69
CA THR A 29 57.52 62.67 -18.02
C THR A 29 56.40 61.64 -18.12
N PHE A 30 56.41 60.83 -19.17
CA PHE A 30 55.44 59.76 -19.42
C PHE A 30 56.17 58.41 -19.38
N THR A 31 55.71 57.47 -18.56
CA THR A 31 56.27 56.11 -18.49
C THR A 31 55.16 55.09 -18.61
N SER A 32 55.26 54.15 -19.56
CA SER A 32 54.26 53.07 -19.68
C SER A 32 54.14 52.27 -18.38
N SER A 33 52.93 51.82 -18.03
CA SER A 33 52.66 51.00 -16.85
C SER A 33 53.14 49.55 -17.00
N THR A 34 53.41 49.11 -18.23
CA THR A 34 53.84 47.73 -18.55
C THR A 34 54.71 47.68 -19.79
N THR A 35 55.48 46.61 -19.93
CA THR A 35 56.06 46.24 -21.22
C THR A 35 54.94 45.94 -22.21
N VAL A 36 55.04 46.50 -23.40
CA VAL A 36 54.09 46.32 -24.52
C VAL A 36 54.81 45.53 -25.62
N VAL A 37 54.12 44.58 -26.23
CA VAL A 37 54.64 43.81 -27.36
C VAL A 37 53.79 44.12 -28.56
N ASP A 38 54.43 44.57 -29.63
CA ASP A 38 53.84 44.58 -30.97
C ASP A 38 54.11 43.20 -31.60
N SER A 39 53.04 42.53 -32.01
CA SER A 39 53.13 41.19 -32.58
C SER A 39 53.07 41.16 -34.11
N SER A 40 52.61 42.25 -34.76
CA SER A 40 52.63 42.43 -36.22
C SER A 40 54.02 42.80 -36.71
N VAL A 41 54.77 43.56 -35.92
CA VAL A 41 56.21 43.82 -36.08
C VAL A 41 56.91 43.46 -34.77
N PRO A 42 57.58 42.29 -34.66
CA PRO A 42 58.00 41.72 -33.38
C PRO A 42 59.03 42.60 -32.65
N VAL A 43 58.52 43.50 -31.82
CA VAL A 43 59.29 44.47 -31.03
C VAL A 43 58.71 44.51 -29.63
N THR A 44 59.60 44.45 -28.64
CA THR A 44 59.26 44.62 -27.24
C THR A 44 59.55 46.06 -26.81
N ILE A 45 58.52 46.78 -26.40
CA ILE A 45 58.59 48.17 -25.97
C ILE A 45 58.60 48.19 -24.46
N VAL A 46 59.78 48.43 -23.92
CA VAL A 46 60.02 48.50 -22.47
C VAL A 46 59.63 49.87 -21.90
N PRO A 47 59.17 49.95 -20.64
CA PRO A 47 58.79 51.20 -19.97
C PRO A 47 59.94 52.21 -19.75
N VAL A 48 60.40 52.86 -20.82
CA VAL A 48 61.39 53.93 -20.75
C VAL A 48 60.69 55.28 -20.65
N PRO A 49 61.11 56.19 -19.76
CA PRO A 49 60.50 57.51 -19.62
C PRO A 49 60.67 58.37 -20.89
N LEU A 50 59.56 58.88 -21.41
CA LEU A 50 59.50 59.91 -22.45
C LEU A 50 59.36 61.28 -21.77
N VAL A 51 60.31 62.18 -22.00
CA VAL A 51 60.39 63.47 -21.29
C VAL A 51 60.10 64.63 -22.24
N ALA A 52 59.05 65.39 -21.96
CA ALA A 52 58.74 66.64 -22.64
C ALA A 52 59.24 67.83 -21.81
N THR A 53 60.10 68.67 -22.37
CA THR A 53 60.58 69.91 -21.71
C THR A 53 59.68 71.08 -22.09
N LEU A 54 59.30 71.91 -21.11
CA LEU A 54 58.50 73.10 -21.37
C LEU A 54 59.31 74.15 -22.14
N ASP A 55 58.69 74.75 -23.14
CA ASP A 55 59.23 75.88 -23.89
C ASP A 55 59.15 77.20 -23.07
N PRO A 56 59.70 78.32 -23.57
CA PRO A 56 59.63 79.61 -22.87
C PRO A 56 58.20 80.13 -22.58
N ASN A 57 57.17 79.57 -23.22
CA ASN A 57 55.76 79.89 -22.98
C ASN A 57 55.08 78.91 -22.01
N GLY A 58 55.84 77.98 -21.43
CA GLY A 58 55.36 76.96 -20.50
C GLY A 58 54.63 75.81 -21.19
N ALA A 59 54.75 75.70 -22.52
CA ALA A 59 54.04 74.70 -23.33
C ALA A 59 54.96 73.52 -23.69
N PHE A 60 54.36 72.36 -23.94
CA PHE A 60 55.05 71.21 -24.54
C PHE A 60 54.19 70.55 -25.62
N SER A 61 54.86 69.80 -26.48
CA SER A 61 54.25 68.92 -27.47
C SER A 61 55.11 67.67 -27.60
N ILE A 62 54.53 66.49 -27.39
CA ILE A 62 55.23 65.19 -27.50
C ILE A 62 54.31 64.15 -28.14
N ALA A 63 54.85 63.35 -29.05
CA ALA A 63 54.13 62.19 -29.59
C ALA A 63 54.28 61.01 -28.63
N LEU A 64 53.14 60.47 -28.17
CA LEU A 64 53.08 59.28 -27.33
C LEU A 64 52.42 58.15 -28.13
N PRO A 65 52.96 56.92 -28.10
CA PRO A 65 52.24 55.75 -28.60
C PRO A 65 50.86 55.62 -27.96
N ALA A 66 49.87 55.18 -28.73
CA ALA A 66 48.51 55.02 -28.23
C ALA A 66 48.44 53.86 -27.22
N THR A 67 47.54 53.98 -26.23
CA THR A 67 47.43 53.02 -25.14
C THR A 67 46.60 51.77 -25.47
N ASP A 68 45.81 51.86 -26.51
CA ASP A 68 44.79 50.90 -26.95
C ASP A 68 44.90 50.61 -28.45
N ASP A 69 46.10 50.80 -29.00
CA ASP A 69 46.43 50.42 -30.38
C ASP A 69 46.04 48.94 -30.65
N PRO A 70 45.37 48.63 -31.78
CA PRO A 70 44.90 47.27 -32.08
C PRO A 70 46.01 46.21 -32.17
N ASP A 71 47.25 46.59 -32.49
CA ASP A 71 48.33 45.69 -32.87
C ASP A 71 49.26 45.32 -31.70
N ILE A 72 49.00 45.88 -30.52
CA ILE A 72 49.81 45.69 -29.31
C ILE A 72 49.15 44.80 -28.23
N SER A 73 49.99 44.19 -27.38
CA SER A 73 49.56 43.41 -26.22
C SER A 73 50.44 43.66 -24.97
N PRO A 74 49.85 43.86 -23.77
CA PRO A 74 48.42 43.96 -23.51
C PRO A 74 47.83 45.29 -24.02
N ASN A 75 46.63 45.23 -24.60
CA ASN A 75 45.87 46.42 -25.01
C ASN A 75 45.30 47.14 -23.77
N GLY A 76 45.23 48.47 -23.82
CA GLY A 76 44.66 49.30 -22.76
C GLY A 76 45.62 49.62 -21.61
N TYR A 77 46.94 49.64 -21.85
CA TYR A 77 47.92 50.05 -20.85
C TYR A 77 47.76 51.55 -20.48
N THR A 78 48.52 52.04 -19.51
CA THR A 78 48.43 53.45 -19.09
C THR A 78 49.80 54.10 -19.06
N TYR A 79 49.87 55.42 -19.23
CA TYR A 79 51.09 56.19 -18.96
C TYR A 79 51.04 56.77 -17.55
N LYS A 80 52.04 56.45 -16.73
CA LYS A 80 52.34 57.23 -15.52
C LYS A 80 52.94 58.58 -15.94
N VAL A 81 52.22 59.65 -15.67
CA VAL A 81 52.62 61.04 -15.88
C VAL A 81 53.28 61.59 -14.62
N GLU A 82 54.42 62.24 -14.76
CA GLU A 82 55.14 62.93 -13.69
C GLU A 82 55.44 64.38 -14.10
N GLU A 83 54.77 65.33 -13.46
CA GLU A 83 54.93 66.77 -13.72
C GLU A 83 55.97 67.37 -12.77
N ARG A 84 57.09 67.85 -13.31
CA ARG A 84 58.21 68.42 -12.55
C ARG A 84 58.48 69.87 -12.95
N PHE A 85 58.21 70.83 -12.06
CA PHE A 85 58.44 72.26 -12.31
C PHE A 85 59.38 72.85 -11.26
N GLY A 86 60.28 73.75 -11.67
CA GLY A 86 61.27 74.34 -10.75
C GLY A 86 62.15 73.32 -10.01
N GLY A 87 62.37 72.14 -10.61
CA GLY A 87 63.14 71.04 -10.03
C GLY A 87 62.40 70.14 -9.03
N LYS A 88 61.09 70.33 -8.79
CA LYS A 88 60.28 69.53 -7.87
C LYS A 88 59.19 68.74 -8.60
N LEU A 89 58.96 67.49 -8.20
CA LEU A 89 57.81 66.69 -8.63
C LEU A 89 56.54 67.18 -7.92
N LEU A 90 55.55 67.63 -8.68
CA LEU A 90 54.30 68.17 -8.13
C LEU A 90 53.12 67.21 -8.24
N ARG A 91 53.04 66.44 -9.33
CA ARG A 91 51.90 65.56 -9.59
C ARG A 91 52.34 64.25 -10.23
N THR A 92 51.73 63.15 -9.78
CA THR A 92 51.85 61.83 -10.39
C THR A 92 50.47 61.21 -10.54
N TYR A 93 50.15 60.72 -11.73
CA TYR A 93 48.87 60.10 -12.06
C TYR A 93 49.03 59.23 -13.31
N SER A 94 48.03 58.40 -13.62
CA SER A 94 48.02 57.62 -14.85
C SER A 94 47.00 58.18 -15.84
N ILE A 95 47.30 58.11 -17.13
CA ILE A 95 46.39 58.47 -18.22
C ILE A 95 46.31 57.37 -19.27
N GLN A 96 45.25 57.40 -20.06
CA GLN A 96 45.17 56.72 -21.35
C GLN A 96 45.30 57.73 -22.48
N VAL A 97 45.87 57.28 -23.60
CA VAL A 97 46.04 58.04 -24.83
C VAL A 97 45.39 57.23 -25.95
N PRO A 98 44.09 57.44 -26.24
CA PRO A 98 43.35 56.62 -27.19
C PRO A 98 43.85 56.75 -28.63
N TYR A 99 43.98 55.64 -29.37
CA TYR A 99 44.51 55.61 -30.75
C TYR A 99 43.62 56.38 -31.74
N ASP A 100 42.33 56.51 -31.45
CA ASP A 100 41.36 57.24 -32.26
C ASP A 100 41.38 58.77 -32.02
N THR A 101 42.33 59.26 -31.21
CA THR A 101 42.51 60.70 -30.98
C THR A 101 43.00 61.39 -32.26
N VAL A 102 42.13 62.20 -32.87
CA VAL A 102 42.46 62.96 -34.09
C VAL A 102 43.30 64.21 -33.76
N GLY A 103 44.49 64.29 -34.36
CA GLY A 103 45.36 65.47 -34.25
C GLY A 103 46.15 65.50 -32.94
N SER A 104 45.82 66.44 -32.05
CA SER A 104 46.48 66.59 -30.75
C SER A 104 45.48 66.67 -29.61
N VAL A 105 45.81 66.05 -28.47
CA VAL A 105 45.04 66.16 -27.23
C VAL A 105 45.81 67.00 -26.21
N ASP A 106 45.10 67.89 -25.50
CA ASP A 106 45.67 68.65 -24.40
C ASP A 106 45.60 67.81 -23.12
N LEU A 107 46.74 67.61 -22.46
CA LEU A 107 46.87 66.85 -21.22
C LEU A 107 45.92 67.35 -20.12
N ALA A 108 45.58 68.63 -20.08
CA ALA A 108 44.62 69.19 -19.13
C ALA A 108 43.19 68.66 -19.31
N THR A 109 42.86 68.11 -20.48
CA THR A 109 41.55 67.53 -20.79
C THR A 109 41.46 66.03 -20.56
N ILE A 110 42.60 65.36 -20.34
CA ILE A 110 42.65 63.91 -20.11
C ILE A 110 42.39 63.60 -18.65
N ALA A 111 41.35 62.80 -18.37
CA ALA A 111 41.03 62.38 -17.02
C ALA A 111 42.04 61.32 -16.50
N PRO A 112 42.51 61.42 -15.25
CA PRO A 112 43.32 60.36 -14.64
C PRO A 112 42.57 59.03 -14.55
N VAL A 113 43.26 57.92 -14.80
CA VAL A 113 42.74 56.54 -14.73
C VAL A 113 43.48 55.71 -13.68
N GLN A 114 42.87 54.58 -13.26
CA GLN A 114 43.57 53.58 -12.45
C GLN A 114 44.51 52.75 -13.34
N PRO A 115 45.73 52.42 -12.87
CA PRO A 115 46.66 51.61 -13.65
C PRO A 115 46.11 50.19 -13.84
N VAL A 116 46.07 49.71 -15.08
CA VAL A 116 45.61 48.34 -15.39
C VAL A 116 46.75 47.34 -15.11
N THR A 117 46.51 46.40 -14.20
CA THR A 117 47.36 45.21 -14.00
C THR A 117 46.63 43.99 -14.58
N ALA A 118 47.35 43.09 -15.26
CA ALA A 118 46.77 41.92 -15.95
C ALA A 118 45.70 41.17 -15.13
N SER A 119 44.53 40.91 -15.72
CA SER A 119 43.38 40.27 -15.06
C SER A 119 43.60 38.77 -14.83
N VAL A 120 43.35 38.27 -13.60
CA VAL A 120 43.35 36.83 -13.28
C VAL A 120 41.91 36.31 -13.26
N GLN A 121 41.63 35.21 -13.97
CA GLN A 121 40.34 34.50 -14.02
C GLN A 121 40.00 33.81 -12.68
N LEU A 122 39.46 34.53 -11.70
CA LEU A 122 38.98 33.95 -10.42
C LEU A 122 37.55 34.39 -10.12
N LEU A 123 36.77 33.52 -9.48
CA LEU A 123 35.50 33.92 -8.84
C LEU A 123 35.82 34.59 -7.49
N PRO A 124 35.28 35.78 -7.18
CA PRO A 124 35.49 36.43 -5.89
C PRO A 124 35.01 35.58 -4.71
N LEU A 125 35.69 35.66 -3.57
CA LEU A 125 35.29 35.00 -2.32
C LEU A 125 33.95 35.52 -1.76
N SER A 126 33.55 36.74 -2.13
CA SER A 126 32.23 37.29 -1.84
C SER A 126 31.10 36.71 -2.71
N GLY A 127 31.44 35.82 -3.65
CA GLY A 127 30.53 35.34 -4.69
C GLY A 127 30.50 36.24 -5.93
N GLY A 128 29.84 35.74 -6.98
CA GLY A 128 29.64 36.43 -8.27
C GLY A 128 28.69 35.63 -9.17
N THR A 129 28.31 36.21 -10.30
CA THR A 129 27.41 35.56 -11.28
C THR A 129 28.24 34.86 -12.36
N MET A 130 28.06 33.55 -12.53
CA MET A 130 28.62 32.81 -13.67
C MET A 130 27.64 32.88 -14.85
N THR A 131 28.11 33.32 -16.01
CA THR A 131 27.33 33.39 -17.25
C THR A 131 27.50 32.14 -18.14
N GLY A 132 28.36 31.20 -17.73
CA GLY A 132 28.63 29.93 -18.42
C GLY A 132 28.56 28.72 -17.48
N PRO A 133 28.64 27.49 -18.02
CA PRO A 133 28.58 26.25 -17.25
C PRO A 133 29.77 26.11 -16.29
N LEU A 134 29.50 25.64 -15.07
CA LEU A 134 30.51 25.28 -14.08
C LEU A 134 30.77 23.76 -14.12
N THR A 135 31.94 23.37 -14.59
CA THR A 135 32.39 21.96 -14.56
C THR A 135 33.23 21.73 -13.31
N LEU A 136 32.80 20.79 -12.45
CA LEU A 136 33.53 20.41 -11.23
C LEU A 136 34.47 19.23 -11.50
N SER A 137 35.57 19.15 -10.75
CA SER A 137 36.57 18.08 -10.91
C SER A 137 36.12 16.70 -10.43
N GLY A 138 34.99 16.63 -9.72
CA GLY A 138 34.42 15.40 -9.18
C GLY A 138 33.25 15.67 -8.25
N ASP A 139 32.72 14.60 -7.66
CA ASP A 139 31.62 14.63 -6.71
C ASP A 139 32.04 15.21 -5.35
N PRO A 140 31.13 15.85 -4.60
CA PRO A 140 31.45 16.46 -3.31
C PRO A 140 31.88 15.38 -2.30
N THR A 141 32.97 15.66 -1.59
CA THR A 141 33.51 14.80 -0.51
C THR A 141 33.30 15.38 0.89
N ALA A 142 32.68 16.55 1.00
CA ALA A 142 32.39 17.26 2.24
C ALA A 142 30.98 17.87 2.18
N ASP A 143 30.35 18.04 3.34
CA ASP A 143 28.92 18.39 3.48
C ASP A 143 28.51 19.69 2.75
N LEU A 144 29.41 20.66 2.61
CA LEU A 144 29.15 21.95 1.96
C LEU A 144 29.81 22.08 0.58
N GLY A 145 30.23 20.96 -0.02
CA GLY A 145 30.77 20.93 -1.38
C GLY A 145 29.69 21.20 -2.43
N ALA A 146 30.06 21.85 -3.53
CA ALA A 146 29.18 21.97 -4.69
C ALA A 146 28.92 20.57 -5.28
N ALA A 147 27.64 20.22 -5.46
CA ALA A 147 27.25 18.92 -6.00
C ALA A 147 27.18 18.96 -7.53
N THR A 148 27.81 17.99 -8.19
CA THR A 148 27.60 17.75 -9.62
C THR A 148 26.18 17.25 -9.87
N LYS A 149 25.65 17.44 -11.09
CA LYS A 149 24.36 16.83 -11.45
C LYS A 149 24.41 15.30 -11.37
N GLN A 150 25.52 14.68 -11.76
CA GLN A 150 25.71 13.23 -11.64
C GLN A 150 25.63 12.76 -10.18
N TYR A 151 26.19 13.51 -9.23
CA TYR A 151 26.10 13.18 -7.81
C TYR A 151 24.64 13.22 -7.34
N VAL A 152 23.92 14.31 -7.62
CA VAL A 152 22.51 14.48 -7.23
C VAL A 152 21.61 13.41 -7.87
N ASP A 153 21.79 13.16 -9.16
CA ASP A 153 21.01 12.15 -9.90
C ASP A 153 21.36 10.72 -9.46
N ALA A 154 22.58 10.48 -8.95
CA ALA A 154 23.03 9.19 -8.41
C ALA A 154 22.71 9.00 -6.92
N VAL A 155 22.16 10.00 -6.22
CA VAL A 155 21.58 9.80 -4.88
C VAL A 155 20.30 8.99 -5.02
N ASP A 156 20.49 7.68 -5.16
CA ASP A 156 19.43 6.70 -5.05
C ASP A 156 19.11 6.51 -3.55
N LEU A 157 17.84 6.29 -3.20
CA LEU A 157 17.40 6.09 -1.80
C LEU A 157 17.88 4.75 -1.21
N THR A 158 18.85 4.10 -1.85
CA THR A 158 19.34 2.75 -1.62
C THR A 158 20.07 2.56 -0.28
N ASN A 159 20.41 3.65 0.41
CA ASN A 159 21.04 3.64 1.73
C ASN A 159 20.13 4.17 2.87
N GLY A 160 18.86 3.76 2.88
CA GLY A 160 18.02 3.87 4.09
C GLY A 160 17.57 5.28 4.48
N GLY A 161 17.15 6.10 3.51
CA GLY A 161 16.57 7.42 3.77
C GLY A 161 15.12 7.37 4.30
N GLU A 162 14.77 8.29 5.20
CA GLU A 162 13.37 8.58 5.54
C GLU A 162 12.79 9.59 4.54
N ILE A 163 11.65 9.26 3.92
CA ILE A 163 10.91 10.18 3.05
C ILE A 163 9.79 10.83 3.86
N ASN A 164 9.95 12.10 4.19
CA ASN A 164 8.92 12.90 4.84
C ASN A 164 8.00 13.53 3.78
N GLY A 165 6.89 12.86 3.46
CA GLY A 165 5.90 13.32 2.48
C GLY A 165 5.26 12.19 1.67
N PRO A 166 4.31 12.50 0.75
CA PRO A 166 3.72 11.49 -0.13
C PRO A 166 4.76 10.96 -1.11
N LEU A 167 5.11 9.67 -0.98
CA LEU A 167 5.90 8.95 -1.97
C LEU A 167 4.98 8.46 -3.09
N THR A 168 5.22 8.91 -4.33
CA THR A 168 4.63 8.32 -5.53
C THR A 168 5.70 7.50 -6.24
N VAL A 169 5.60 6.17 -6.16
CA VAL A 169 6.49 5.26 -6.91
C VAL A 169 5.97 5.12 -8.34
N ASN A 170 6.50 5.95 -9.24
CA ASN A 170 6.29 5.79 -10.67
C ASN A 170 7.30 4.77 -11.19
N ALA A 171 6.85 3.62 -11.68
CA ALA A 171 7.74 2.61 -12.23
C ALA A 171 8.40 3.12 -13.52
N THR A 172 9.72 3.34 -13.50
CA THR A 172 10.57 3.33 -14.70
C THR A 172 11.03 1.90 -14.91
N GLU A 173 10.91 1.36 -16.12
CA GLU A 173 11.27 -0.03 -16.43
C GLU A 173 12.77 -0.27 -16.18
N GLY A 174 13.13 -0.92 -15.08
CA GLY A 174 14.54 -1.13 -14.71
C GLY A 174 14.80 -2.06 -13.51
N SER A 175 14.95 -3.36 -13.81
CA SER A 175 15.86 -4.33 -13.17
C SER A 175 15.98 -4.46 -11.63
N THR A 176 15.24 -5.42 -11.06
CA THR A 176 15.79 -6.63 -10.40
C THR A 176 14.71 -7.70 -10.51
N SER A 177 14.82 -8.66 -11.44
CA SER A 177 13.70 -9.52 -11.88
C SER A 177 12.99 -10.22 -10.72
N PRO A 178 11.84 -9.69 -10.23
CA PRO A 178 10.99 -10.46 -9.35
C PRO A 178 10.35 -11.58 -10.19
N PRO A 179 9.80 -12.63 -9.55
CA PRO A 179 9.07 -13.64 -10.29
C PRO A 179 7.94 -12.99 -11.10
N LEU A 180 7.96 -13.26 -12.41
CA LEU A 180 6.94 -12.73 -13.32
C LEU A 180 5.56 -13.25 -12.92
N GLY A 181 4.54 -12.40 -13.10
CA GLY A 181 3.15 -12.76 -12.85
C GLY A 181 2.61 -13.85 -13.77
N VAL A 182 1.31 -14.06 -13.68
CA VAL A 182 0.59 -14.92 -14.63
C VAL A 182 0.89 -14.41 -16.05
N SER A 183 1.40 -15.30 -16.91
CA SER A 183 1.80 -15.03 -18.30
C SER A 183 3.04 -14.16 -18.52
N GLY A 184 3.94 -14.03 -17.53
CA GLY A 184 5.24 -13.36 -17.77
C GLY A 184 5.20 -11.83 -17.70
N ALA A 185 4.08 -11.24 -17.26
CA ALA A 185 3.93 -9.80 -17.16
C ALA A 185 4.73 -9.21 -15.98
N LEU A 186 5.33 -8.03 -16.20
CA LEU A 186 5.98 -7.25 -15.14
C LEU A 186 4.92 -6.69 -14.18
N HIS A 187 5.20 -6.74 -12.87
CA HIS A 187 4.36 -6.12 -11.86
C HIS A 187 4.89 -4.73 -11.48
N LYS A 188 3.97 -3.79 -11.24
CA LYS A 188 4.28 -2.47 -10.68
C LYS A 188 3.91 -2.48 -9.19
N GLY A 189 4.80 -2.02 -8.31
CA GLY A 189 4.53 -2.00 -6.87
C GLY A 189 5.75 -1.68 -6.03
N ILE A 190 5.58 -1.81 -4.71
CA ILE A 190 6.67 -1.70 -3.73
C ILE A 190 7.24 -3.10 -3.51
N ASN A 191 8.55 -3.28 -3.71
CA ASN A 191 9.24 -4.51 -3.41
C ASN A 191 9.78 -4.47 -1.97
N LEU A 192 9.36 -5.42 -1.14
CA LEU A 192 9.82 -5.59 0.23
C LEU A 192 10.60 -6.91 0.30
N ILE A 193 11.93 -6.82 0.24
CA ILE A 193 12.82 -7.98 0.10
C ILE A 193 13.55 -8.21 1.42
N SER A 194 13.67 -9.45 1.86
CA SER A 194 14.55 -9.84 2.98
C SER A 194 16.02 -9.85 2.55
N SER A 195 16.95 -9.70 3.50
CA SER A 195 18.39 -9.71 3.20
C SER A 195 18.95 -11.10 2.81
N TYR A 196 18.16 -12.17 3.00
CA TYR A 196 18.43 -13.54 2.54
C TYR A 196 17.20 -14.12 1.85
N ALA A 197 17.38 -14.91 0.79
CA ALA A 197 16.29 -15.66 0.16
C ALA A 197 15.78 -16.72 1.15
N GLY A 198 14.63 -16.47 1.79
CA GLY A 198 14.01 -17.39 2.75
C GLY A 198 13.79 -16.85 4.16
N GLY A 199 14.49 -15.77 4.56
CA GLY A 199 14.29 -15.07 5.84
C GLY A 199 14.30 -15.98 7.06
N ASP A 200 15.48 -16.25 7.64
CA ASP A 200 15.56 -16.97 8.90
C ASP A 200 15.52 -16.01 10.09
N ASP A 201 14.75 -16.38 11.12
CA ASP A 201 14.96 -15.95 12.50
C ASP A 201 15.96 -16.95 13.10
N ASP A 202 17.21 -16.53 13.26
CA ASP A 202 18.27 -17.38 13.81
C ASP A 202 18.16 -17.55 15.34
N GLY A 203 17.09 -17.03 15.95
CA GLY A 203 16.83 -17.10 17.38
C GLY A 203 17.71 -16.16 18.22
N THR A 204 18.54 -15.33 17.59
CA THR A 204 19.41 -14.36 18.26
C THR A 204 18.80 -12.96 18.32
N GLY A 205 17.59 -12.79 17.78
CA GLY A 205 16.86 -11.53 17.73
C GLY A 205 17.08 -10.71 16.45
N THR A 206 17.84 -11.23 15.49
CA THR A 206 17.95 -10.67 14.14
C THR A 206 16.90 -11.31 13.22
N ASP A 207 15.90 -10.52 12.84
CA ASP A 207 14.84 -10.91 11.90
C ASP A 207 15.03 -10.14 10.58
N SER A 208 15.43 -10.88 9.55
CA SER A 208 15.72 -10.33 8.22
C SER A 208 14.49 -10.19 7.31
N THR A 209 13.28 -10.44 7.82
CA THR A 209 12.04 -10.44 7.03
C THR A 209 11.69 -9.05 6.50
N GLY A 210 11.54 -8.94 5.17
CA GLY A 210 10.97 -7.77 4.52
C GLY A 210 9.53 -7.53 4.99
N ARG A 211 9.21 -6.32 5.45
CA ARG A 211 7.93 -6.02 6.10
C ARG A 211 7.39 -4.65 5.72
N LEU A 212 6.06 -4.51 5.78
CA LEU A 212 5.36 -3.24 5.80
C LEU A 212 4.79 -3.02 7.20
N ASN A 213 5.37 -2.08 7.96
CA ASN A 213 4.85 -1.72 9.27
C ASN A 213 3.88 -0.54 9.13
N LEU A 214 2.64 -0.71 9.62
CA LEU A 214 1.60 0.33 9.63
C LEU A 214 1.20 0.61 11.08
N TYR A 215 1.54 1.79 11.59
CA TYR A 215 1.25 2.20 12.97
C TYR A 215 0.09 3.19 13.01
N SER A 216 -0.91 2.92 13.86
CA SER A 216 -2.02 3.84 14.13
C SER A 216 -2.18 4.09 15.62
N TYR A 217 -2.27 5.37 15.99
CA TYR A 217 -2.55 5.83 17.34
C TYR A 217 -4.00 6.34 17.50
N GLN A 218 -4.88 6.01 16.55
CA GLN A 218 -6.24 6.52 16.56
C GLN A 218 -7.03 5.96 17.77
N ARG A 219 -7.63 6.87 18.56
CA ARG A 219 -8.55 6.51 19.66
C ARG A 219 -9.97 6.28 19.13
N ALA A 220 -10.77 5.49 19.85
CA ALA A 220 -12.15 5.19 19.50
C ALA A 220 -12.96 6.46 19.20
N ASN A 221 -13.51 6.56 18.00
CA ASN A 221 -14.39 7.64 17.56
C ASN A 221 -15.42 7.07 16.58
N VAL A 222 -16.56 7.75 16.40
CA VAL A 222 -17.65 7.28 15.54
C VAL A 222 -17.30 7.58 14.08
N ARG A 223 -17.48 6.58 13.19
CA ARG A 223 -17.38 6.69 11.71
C ARG A 223 -15.98 6.72 11.06
N SER A 224 -14.89 6.65 11.83
CA SER A 224 -13.54 6.43 11.29
C SER A 224 -12.88 5.29 12.06
N TYR A 225 -12.72 4.12 11.44
CA TYR A 225 -12.41 2.87 12.15
C TYR A 225 -10.91 2.53 12.24
N GLY A 226 -9.99 3.51 12.29
CA GLY A 226 -8.56 3.21 12.40
C GLY A 226 -7.98 2.55 11.14
N GLU A 227 -8.51 2.87 9.96
CA GLU A 227 -8.18 2.24 8.69
C GLU A 227 -6.72 2.53 8.29
N ASN A 228 -5.87 1.50 8.29
CA ASN A 228 -4.47 1.62 7.86
C ASN A 228 -4.28 1.33 6.36
N ILE A 229 -5.20 0.58 5.76
CA ILE A 229 -5.24 0.24 4.34
C ILE A 229 -6.66 0.49 3.84
N ARG A 230 -6.80 1.19 2.72
CA ARG A 230 -8.08 1.43 2.05
C ARG A 230 -8.03 0.89 0.63
N HIS A 231 -9.03 0.08 0.29
CA HIS A 231 -9.24 -0.40 -1.06
C HIS A 231 -10.36 0.41 -1.70
N PHE A 232 -10.05 1.21 -2.71
CA PHE A 232 -11.04 1.98 -3.45
C PHE A 232 -11.37 1.28 -4.77
N LEU A 233 -12.54 0.67 -4.86
CA LEU A 233 -13.05 0.10 -6.11
C LEU A 233 -13.60 1.25 -6.96
N MET A 234 -12.74 1.84 -7.81
CA MET A 234 -13.09 3.02 -8.61
C MET A 234 -13.99 2.71 -9.82
N ARG A 235 -14.16 1.43 -10.16
CA ARG A 235 -15.09 0.93 -11.18
C ARG A 235 -15.92 -0.21 -10.59
N SER A 236 -17.15 -0.39 -11.06
CA SER A 236 -18.04 -1.46 -10.63
C SER A 236 -17.49 -2.86 -10.93
N ASP A 237 -16.78 -2.99 -12.05
CA ASP A 237 -16.13 -4.21 -12.54
C ASP A 237 -14.68 -4.38 -12.07
N ALA A 238 -14.18 -3.47 -11.22
CA ALA A 238 -12.86 -3.61 -10.63
C ALA A 238 -12.87 -4.64 -9.49
N LYS A 239 -11.73 -5.30 -9.33
CA LYS A 239 -11.45 -6.19 -8.20
C LYS A 239 -10.28 -5.65 -7.40
N THR A 240 -10.38 -5.68 -6.08
CA THR A 240 -9.25 -5.35 -5.19
C THR A 240 -8.90 -6.58 -4.38
N MET A 241 -7.95 -7.36 -4.89
CA MET A 241 -7.53 -8.62 -4.29
C MET A 241 -6.08 -8.56 -3.83
N GLN A 242 -5.80 -9.20 -2.70
CA GLN A 242 -4.48 -9.66 -2.30
C GLN A 242 -4.34 -11.12 -2.74
N ALA A 243 -3.18 -11.49 -3.29
CA ALA A 243 -2.97 -12.83 -3.82
C ALA A 243 -1.68 -13.46 -3.28
N PHE A 244 -1.74 -14.74 -2.96
CA PHE A 244 -0.61 -15.53 -2.49
C PHE A 244 -0.06 -16.34 -3.65
N TYR A 245 1.21 -16.13 -3.99
CA TYR A 245 1.89 -16.82 -5.09
C TYR A 245 2.83 -17.89 -4.57
N ILE A 246 2.84 -19.04 -5.25
CA ILE A 246 3.84 -20.10 -5.04
C ILE A 246 4.40 -20.58 -6.39
N PRO A 247 5.64 -21.09 -6.44
CA PRO A 247 6.17 -21.73 -7.62
C PRO A 247 5.46 -23.08 -7.83
N VAL A 248 4.98 -23.31 -9.05
CA VAL A 248 4.30 -24.55 -9.44
C VAL A 248 5.00 -25.13 -10.65
N GLN A 249 5.33 -26.42 -10.61
CA GLN A 249 5.94 -27.12 -11.73
C GLN A 249 5.01 -27.09 -12.95
N SER A 250 5.52 -26.62 -14.08
CA SER A 250 4.74 -26.43 -15.30
C SER A 250 4.22 -27.76 -15.86
N SER A 251 4.99 -28.84 -15.69
CA SER A 251 4.75 -30.17 -16.25
C SER A 251 3.65 -30.97 -15.54
N ASN A 252 3.53 -30.84 -14.22
CA ASN A 252 2.69 -31.74 -13.40
C ASN A 252 1.91 -31.04 -12.28
N LYS A 253 2.00 -29.70 -12.20
CA LYS A 253 1.33 -28.85 -11.20
C LYS A 253 1.66 -29.15 -9.74
N LYS A 254 2.79 -29.82 -9.46
CA LYS A 254 3.30 -30.02 -8.10
C LYS A 254 4.01 -28.77 -7.58
N GLY A 255 4.28 -28.74 -6.27
CA GLY A 255 5.10 -27.70 -5.65
C GLY A 255 6.46 -27.56 -6.35
N GLY A 256 6.79 -26.34 -6.76
CA GLY A 256 8.01 -26.00 -7.49
C GLY A 256 9.19 -25.69 -6.57
N TYR A 257 9.39 -26.49 -5.52
CA TYR A 257 10.47 -26.32 -4.53
C TYR A 257 11.47 -27.49 -4.57
N ASP A 258 12.75 -27.19 -4.36
CA ASP A 258 13.81 -28.18 -4.19
C ASP A 258 13.64 -28.94 -2.86
N ALA A 259 13.74 -30.28 -2.89
CA ALA A 259 13.54 -31.16 -1.75
C ALA A 259 14.51 -30.91 -0.57
N THR A 260 15.71 -30.44 -0.89
CA THR A 260 16.84 -30.30 0.03
C THR A 260 17.00 -28.86 0.47
N THR A 261 17.12 -27.93 -0.49
CA THR A 261 17.37 -26.51 -0.16
C THR A 261 16.10 -25.78 0.25
N ARG A 262 14.93 -26.31 -0.13
CA ARG A 262 13.60 -25.68 0.09
C ARG A 262 13.37 -24.41 -0.74
N ASP A 263 14.33 -24.05 -1.59
CA ASP A 263 14.21 -22.93 -2.52
C ASP A 263 13.27 -23.26 -3.68
N PRO A 264 12.71 -22.26 -4.37
CA PRO A 264 12.08 -22.45 -5.67
C PRO A 264 13.04 -23.10 -6.67
N LEU A 265 12.54 -24.05 -7.48
CA LEU A 265 13.33 -24.65 -8.56
C LEU A 265 13.77 -23.58 -9.56
N SER A 266 15.01 -23.68 -10.04
CA SER A 266 15.60 -22.70 -10.97
C SER A 266 15.01 -22.74 -12.39
N SER A 267 14.27 -23.81 -12.75
CA SER A 267 13.64 -23.96 -14.05
C SER A 267 12.40 -24.86 -13.98
N GLY A 268 11.59 -24.84 -15.04
CA GLY A 268 10.41 -25.72 -15.15
C GLY A 268 9.24 -25.35 -14.23
N ILE A 269 9.28 -24.17 -13.62
CA ILE A 269 8.22 -23.65 -12.75
C ILE A 269 7.56 -22.40 -13.36
N GLY A 270 6.31 -22.16 -12.97
CA GLY A 270 5.62 -20.89 -13.14
C GLY A 270 5.06 -20.43 -11.79
N TRP A 271 5.19 -19.14 -11.50
CA TRP A 271 4.61 -18.56 -10.29
C TRP A 271 3.11 -18.41 -10.49
N LYS A 272 2.35 -19.05 -9.61
CA LYS A 272 0.90 -19.07 -9.70
C LYS A 272 0.28 -18.54 -8.43
N PRO A 273 -0.73 -17.66 -8.55
CA PRO A 273 -1.58 -17.35 -7.42
C PRO A 273 -2.38 -18.60 -7.04
N VAL A 274 -2.42 -18.91 -5.75
CA VAL A 274 -3.13 -20.08 -5.20
C VAL A 274 -4.25 -19.69 -4.24
N VAL A 275 -4.18 -18.49 -3.68
CA VAL A 275 -5.21 -17.93 -2.81
C VAL A 275 -5.39 -16.46 -3.17
N TRP A 276 -6.65 -16.03 -3.24
CA TRP A 276 -7.02 -14.62 -3.32
C TRP A 276 -7.87 -14.27 -2.11
N GLN A 277 -7.65 -13.08 -1.56
CA GLN A 277 -8.56 -12.49 -0.60
C GLN A 277 -8.86 -11.05 -0.98
N GLY A 278 -10.11 -10.63 -0.86
CA GLY A 278 -10.49 -9.26 -1.18
C GLY A 278 -11.96 -9.16 -1.53
N ALA A 279 -12.31 -8.13 -2.27
CA ALA A 279 -13.70 -7.84 -2.60
C ALA A 279 -13.85 -7.42 -4.06
N HIS A 280 -15.02 -7.69 -4.60
CA HIS A 280 -15.49 -7.18 -5.87
C HIS A 280 -17.00 -6.97 -5.84
N TYR A 281 -17.54 -6.19 -6.78
CA TYR A 281 -18.95 -5.80 -6.79
C TYR A 281 -19.74 -6.40 -7.95
N GLU A 282 -19.27 -6.23 -9.18
CA GLU A 282 -19.91 -6.72 -10.38
C GLU A 282 -19.30 -8.06 -10.84
N ALA A 283 -20.14 -8.96 -11.37
CA ALA A 283 -19.67 -10.21 -11.94
C ALA A 283 -18.82 -9.97 -13.21
N ASN A 284 -17.85 -10.85 -13.47
CA ASN A 284 -16.94 -10.76 -14.63
C ASN A 284 -17.65 -10.68 -16.00
N ASN A 285 -18.88 -11.18 -16.10
CA ASN A 285 -19.68 -11.17 -17.32
C ASN A 285 -20.62 -9.96 -17.40
N HIS A 286 -20.56 -9.04 -16.43
CA HIS A 286 -21.42 -7.85 -16.33
C HIS A 286 -22.93 -8.15 -16.27
N ALA A 287 -23.30 -9.40 -15.96
CA ALA A 287 -24.70 -9.84 -16.04
C ALA A 287 -25.46 -9.75 -14.72
N SER A 288 -24.75 -9.57 -13.59
CA SER A 288 -25.33 -9.57 -12.25
C SER A 288 -24.40 -8.88 -11.26
N ILE A 289 -24.97 -8.46 -10.13
CA ILE A 289 -24.24 -7.92 -9.00
C ILE A 289 -23.87 -9.08 -8.07
N HIS A 290 -22.59 -9.18 -7.76
CA HIS A 290 -21.99 -10.26 -7.00
C HIS A 290 -21.11 -9.68 -5.87
N GLY A 291 -21.65 -8.68 -5.18
CA GLY A 291 -20.94 -7.90 -4.16
C GLY A 291 -20.63 -8.70 -2.91
N HIS A 292 -19.42 -9.26 -2.83
CA HIS A 292 -18.94 -9.99 -1.67
C HIS A 292 -17.46 -9.76 -1.37
N TRP A 293 -17.11 -9.86 -0.10
CA TRP A 293 -15.74 -10.11 0.32
C TRP A 293 -15.51 -11.62 0.33
N GLU A 294 -14.35 -12.07 -0.12
CA GLU A 294 -14.10 -13.48 -0.32
C GLU A 294 -12.65 -13.89 -0.02
N LEU A 295 -12.52 -15.18 0.25
CA LEU A 295 -11.30 -15.95 0.19
C LEU A 295 -11.50 -17.06 -0.86
N GLU A 296 -10.79 -16.96 -1.98
CA GLU A 296 -10.88 -17.92 -3.08
C GLU A 296 -9.61 -18.75 -3.17
N ILE A 297 -9.78 -20.05 -3.41
CA ILE A 297 -8.69 -21.00 -3.60
C ILE A 297 -8.91 -21.72 -4.92
N ALA A 298 -7.90 -21.68 -5.78
CA ALA A 298 -7.94 -22.40 -7.04
C ALA A 298 -7.84 -23.91 -6.82
N ASP A 299 -8.57 -24.69 -7.60
CA ASP A 299 -8.41 -26.13 -7.65
C ASP A 299 -7.08 -26.53 -8.32
N SER A 300 -6.81 -27.84 -8.41
CA SER A 300 -5.57 -28.36 -9.01
C SER A 300 -5.42 -28.06 -10.51
N THR A 301 -6.49 -27.67 -11.19
CA THR A 301 -6.49 -27.24 -12.59
C THR A 301 -6.20 -25.73 -12.73
N GLY A 302 -6.35 -24.98 -11.64
CA GLY A 302 -6.23 -23.52 -11.60
C GLY A 302 -7.56 -22.79 -11.70
N ALA A 303 -8.70 -23.52 -11.68
CA ALA A 303 -10.02 -22.90 -11.71
C ALA A 303 -10.43 -22.43 -10.30
N LEU A 304 -10.99 -21.23 -10.21
CA LEU A 304 -11.53 -20.67 -8.97
C LEU A 304 -12.88 -21.35 -8.68
N GLN A 305 -12.86 -22.37 -7.84
CA GLN A 305 -14.07 -23.12 -7.48
C GLN A 305 -14.31 -23.18 -5.97
N GLY A 306 -13.23 -23.34 -5.19
CA GLY A 306 -13.30 -23.31 -3.74
C GLY A 306 -13.37 -21.87 -3.23
N ARG A 307 -14.37 -21.57 -2.39
CA ARG A 307 -14.57 -20.20 -1.91
C ARG A 307 -15.19 -20.17 -0.52
N LEU A 308 -14.74 -19.21 0.29
CA LEU A 308 -15.51 -18.62 1.38
C LEU A 308 -15.92 -17.21 0.94
N GLU A 309 -17.20 -16.88 1.06
CA GLU A 309 -17.72 -15.56 0.70
C GLU A 309 -18.59 -14.98 1.82
N ILE A 310 -18.50 -13.67 1.95
CA ILE A 310 -19.31 -12.85 2.85
C ILE A 310 -19.92 -11.73 2.00
N PRO A 311 -21.17 -11.90 1.55
CA PRO A 311 -21.86 -10.85 0.80
C PRO A 311 -22.00 -9.58 1.63
N PHE A 312 -21.75 -8.44 0.99
CA PHE A 312 -22.05 -7.12 1.53
C PHE A 312 -23.28 -6.52 0.83
N ILE A 313 -24.01 -7.33 0.06
CA ILE A 313 -25.34 -7.07 -0.49
C ILE A 313 -26.23 -8.28 -0.18
N ASP A 314 -27.55 -8.11 -0.21
CA ASP A 314 -28.45 -9.26 -0.16
C ASP A 314 -28.62 -9.85 -1.57
N GLN A 315 -28.04 -11.02 -1.82
CA GLN A 315 -28.10 -11.64 -3.15
C GLN A 315 -29.52 -12.02 -3.60
N ALA A 316 -30.45 -12.29 -2.67
CA ALA A 316 -31.83 -12.63 -3.03
C ALA A 316 -32.66 -11.39 -3.44
N VAL A 317 -32.31 -10.21 -2.91
CA VAL A 317 -33.04 -8.96 -3.14
C VAL A 317 -32.33 -8.10 -4.19
N ASP A 318 -31.01 -7.99 -4.10
CA ASP A 318 -30.18 -7.08 -4.88
C ASP A 318 -29.44 -7.77 -6.04
N GLY A 319 -29.26 -9.09 -6.02
CA GLY A 319 -28.46 -9.81 -7.02
C GLY A 319 -28.97 -9.67 -8.47
N ALA A 320 -30.28 -9.43 -8.63
CA ALA A 320 -30.92 -9.20 -9.93
C ALA A 320 -31.18 -7.71 -10.24
N LYS A 321 -30.86 -6.79 -9.33
CA LYS A 321 -31.08 -5.36 -9.56
C LYS A 321 -30.01 -4.79 -10.50
N PRO A 322 -30.32 -3.67 -11.18
CA PRO A 322 -29.30 -2.86 -11.85
C PRO A 322 -28.22 -2.35 -10.89
N LEU A 323 -27.01 -2.13 -11.42
CA LEU A 323 -25.82 -1.69 -10.65
C LEU A 323 -26.07 -0.45 -9.78
N ASP A 324 -26.94 0.46 -10.21
CA ASP A 324 -27.24 1.73 -9.53
C ASP A 324 -28.42 1.64 -8.55
N GLN A 325 -29.02 0.46 -8.37
CA GLN A 325 -30.23 0.25 -7.56
C GLN A 325 -30.06 -0.77 -6.43
N ALA A 326 -28.98 -1.54 -6.43
CA ALA A 326 -28.67 -2.47 -5.35
C ALA A 326 -28.27 -1.74 -4.06
N VAL A 327 -28.75 -2.26 -2.94
CA VAL A 327 -28.37 -1.76 -1.62
C VAL A 327 -27.03 -2.37 -1.22
N ILE A 328 -26.08 -1.52 -0.82
CA ILE A 328 -24.79 -1.94 -0.24
C ILE A 328 -24.91 -1.87 1.28
N GLY A 329 -24.68 -3.02 1.92
CA GLY A 329 -24.87 -3.24 3.35
C GLY A 329 -25.84 -4.39 3.61
N VAL A 330 -25.67 -5.07 4.74
CA VAL A 330 -26.57 -6.14 5.19
C VAL A 330 -26.88 -5.95 6.68
N ASP A 331 -28.12 -6.24 7.08
CA ASP A 331 -28.55 -6.17 8.48
C ASP A 331 -28.00 -7.34 9.32
N TYR A 332 -27.68 -8.45 8.65
CA TYR A 332 -27.03 -9.61 9.25
C TYR A 332 -26.10 -10.27 8.24
N THR A 333 -24.91 -10.64 8.71
CA THR A 333 -23.86 -11.19 7.88
C THR A 333 -24.10 -12.67 7.60
N ASN A 334 -24.13 -13.05 6.32
CA ASN A 334 -24.12 -14.45 5.90
C ASN A 334 -22.72 -14.84 5.44
N ILE A 335 -22.22 -15.96 5.95
CA ILE A 335 -20.92 -16.53 5.57
C ILE A 335 -21.22 -17.82 4.82
N ARG A 336 -20.80 -17.90 3.56
CA ARG A 336 -21.09 -19.02 2.68
C ARG A 336 -19.79 -19.68 2.22
N THR A 337 -19.89 -20.95 1.87
CA THR A 337 -18.80 -21.69 1.27
C THR A 337 -19.28 -22.39 -0.01
N ASN A 338 -18.37 -22.54 -0.98
CA ASN A 338 -18.59 -23.35 -2.17
C ASN A 338 -17.48 -24.39 -2.31
N LEU A 339 -17.87 -25.63 -2.62
CA LEU A 339 -16.97 -26.80 -2.72
C LEU A 339 -15.97 -26.90 -1.56
N ALA A 340 -16.44 -26.63 -0.33
CA ALA A 340 -15.60 -26.69 0.86
C ALA A 340 -16.35 -27.33 2.02
N ASP A 341 -15.64 -28.17 2.76
CA ASP A 341 -16.11 -28.75 4.02
C ASP A 341 -15.83 -27.79 5.17
N PHE A 342 -16.80 -27.62 6.07
CA PHE A 342 -16.58 -26.99 7.36
C PHE A 342 -16.22 -28.06 8.40
N SER A 343 -14.93 -28.22 8.68
CA SER A 343 -14.42 -29.19 9.64
C SER A 343 -13.88 -28.52 10.90
N ILE A 344 -14.26 -29.03 12.08
CA ILE A 344 -13.71 -28.60 13.36
C ILE A 344 -12.73 -29.66 13.85
N ARG A 345 -11.44 -29.31 13.91
CA ARG A 345 -10.43 -30.21 14.50
C ARG A 345 -10.60 -30.23 16.02
N ALA A 346 -10.93 -31.40 16.57
CA ALA A 346 -11.12 -31.53 18.00
C ALA A 346 -9.81 -31.79 18.76
N GLN A 347 -9.46 -30.91 19.70
CA GLN A 347 -8.27 -31.04 20.55
C GLN A 347 -8.60 -30.65 21.99
N ASN A 348 -7.90 -31.25 22.95
CA ASN A 348 -8.07 -30.92 24.36
C ASN A 348 -7.28 -29.64 24.71
N ILE A 349 -7.91 -28.73 25.44
CA ILE A 349 -7.19 -27.65 26.12
C ILE A 349 -6.50 -28.27 27.33
N THR A 350 -5.17 -28.22 27.38
CA THR A 350 -4.35 -28.93 28.41
C THR A 350 -3.91 -28.04 29.57
N SER A 351 -4.08 -26.72 29.48
CA SER A 351 -3.69 -25.77 30.52
C SER A 351 -4.55 -24.50 30.51
N GLY A 352 -4.46 -23.70 31.57
CA GLY A 352 -5.21 -22.45 31.72
C GLY A 352 -6.67 -22.64 32.17
N PRO A 353 -7.43 -21.54 32.23
CA PRO A 353 -8.79 -21.52 32.80
C PRO A 353 -9.83 -22.36 32.04
N TYR A 354 -9.48 -22.86 30.84
CA TYR A 354 -10.33 -23.71 30.01
C TYR A 354 -9.80 -25.13 29.87
N ALA A 355 -8.81 -25.54 30.68
CA ALA A 355 -8.28 -26.89 30.69
C ALA A 355 -9.40 -27.93 30.92
N GLY A 356 -9.42 -28.98 30.10
CA GLY A 356 -10.45 -30.02 30.15
C GLY A 356 -11.72 -29.72 29.35
N GLN A 357 -11.87 -28.54 28.75
CA GLN A 357 -12.96 -28.31 27.80
C GLN A 357 -12.69 -29.01 26.46
N THR A 358 -13.78 -29.47 25.84
CA THR A 358 -13.77 -30.01 24.47
C THR A 358 -14.09 -28.92 23.46
N THR A 359 -13.42 -28.98 22.32
CA THR A 359 -13.78 -28.25 21.10
C THR A 359 -15.12 -28.75 20.55
N CYS A 360 -16.01 -27.83 20.18
CA CYS A 360 -17.33 -28.15 19.62
C CYS A 360 -17.78 -27.07 18.63
N LEU A 361 -18.72 -27.41 17.74
CA LEU A 361 -19.56 -26.41 17.08
C LEU A 361 -20.53 -25.86 18.13
N ARG A 362 -20.39 -24.57 18.46
CA ARG A 362 -21.24 -23.92 19.46
C ARG A 362 -22.17 -22.92 18.80
N VAL A 363 -23.48 -23.16 18.90
CA VAL A 363 -24.54 -22.20 18.57
C VAL A 363 -25.14 -21.72 19.90
N GLY A 364 -24.95 -20.45 20.25
CA GLY A 364 -25.29 -19.91 21.56
C GLY A 364 -25.82 -18.48 21.52
N GLY A 365 -26.49 -18.08 22.59
CA GLY A 365 -27.13 -16.77 22.74
C GLY A 365 -28.09 -16.77 23.94
N GLY A 366 -28.67 -15.61 24.23
CA GLY A 366 -29.72 -15.46 25.25
C GLY A 366 -30.92 -16.38 24.99
N ASN A 367 -31.80 -16.52 25.99
CA ASN A 367 -32.99 -17.37 25.91
C ASN A 367 -34.20 -16.63 25.30
N ASP A 368 -33.97 -15.48 24.67
CA ASP A 368 -34.95 -14.70 23.89
C ASP A 368 -35.10 -15.19 22.43
N ARG A 369 -34.28 -16.17 22.02
CA ARG A 369 -34.24 -16.70 20.65
C ARG A 369 -33.87 -18.17 20.62
N ASN A 370 -34.33 -18.88 19.58
CA ASN A 370 -33.91 -20.26 19.35
C ASN A 370 -32.44 -20.30 18.90
N LYS A 371 -31.77 -21.42 19.17
CA LYS A 371 -30.38 -21.68 18.78
C LYS A 371 -30.42 -22.80 17.75
N GLU A 372 -30.28 -22.43 16.48
CA GLU A 372 -30.75 -23.25 15.35
C GLU A 372 -29.62 -23.66 14.40
N ILE A 373 -29.77 -24.83 13.78
CA ILE A 373 -29.04 -25.28 12.59
C ILE A 373 -30.08 -25.55 11.51
N HIS A 374 -29.98 -24.84 10.38
CA HIS A 374 -30.96 -24.91 9.30
C HIS A 374 -30.47 -25.82 8.18
N LEU A 375 -31.38 -26.66 7.69
CA LEU A 375 -31.22 -27.39 6.44
C LEU A 375 -32.22 -26.78 5.45
N SER A 376 -31.67 -26.09 4.46
CA SER A 376 -32.40 -25.24 3.52
C SER A 376 -32.07 -25.61 2.07
N ILE A 377 -32.94 -25.23 1.14
CA ILE A 377 -32.71 -25.42 -0.31
C ILE A 377 -32.00 -24.22 -0.98
N SER A 378 -31.73 -23.17 -0.21
CA SER A 378 -30.94 -22.02 -0.65
C SER A 378 -29.93 -21.65 0.44
N SER A 379 -28.78 -21.13 0.00
CA SER A 379 -27.77 -20.48 0.85
C SER A 379 -28.06 -18.99 1.08
N ASP A 380 -29.09 -18.44 0.43
CA ASP A 380 -29.57 -17.09 0.67
C ASP A 380 -30.36 -16.96 1.98
N MET A 381 -30.55 -15.72 2.40
CA MET A 381 -31.11 -15.40 3.71
C MET A 381 -32.65 -15.40 3.76
N GLY A 382 -33.31 -15.66 2.61
CA GLY A 382 -34.76 -15.69 2.51
C GLY A 382 -35.40 -16.81 3.35
N THR A 383 -36.52 -16.51 4.00
CA THR A 383 -37.22 -17.46 4.88
C THR A 383 -37.90 -18.60 4.14
N ALA A 384 -38.29 -18.39 2.88
CA ALA A 384 -39.04 -19.35 2.05
C ALA A 384 -38.27 -20.64 1.74
N SER A 385 -36.94 -20.65 1.93
CA SER A 385 -36.09 -21.79 1.60
C SER A 385 -35.81 -22.75 2.76
N ARG A 386 -36.30 -22.45 3.97
CA ARG A 386 -36.13 -23.31 5.17
C ARG A 386 -36.90 -24.62 5.00
N ARG A 387 -36.30 -25.76 5.37
CA ARG A 387 -37.00 -27.07 5.31
C ARG A 387 -36.98 -27.79 6.64
N TRP A 388 -35.80 -27.93 7.23
CA TRP A 388 -35.64 -28.57 8.52
C TRP A 388 -34.78 -27.73 9.44
N VAL A 389 -35.11 -27.75 10.73
CA VAL A 389 -34.32 -27.09 11.75
C VAL A 389 -34.07 -28.05 12.90
N LEU A 390 -32.81 -28.14 13.32
CA LEU A 390 -32.42 -28.69 14.60
C LEU A 390 -32.20 -27.50 15.54
N ARG A 391 -32.86 -27.49 16.70
CA ARG A 391 -32.76 -26.34 17.60
C ARG A 391 -32.81 -26.66 19.08
N ALA A 392 -32.18 -25.79 19.86
CA ALA A 392 -32.56 -25.55 21.24
C ALA A 392 -33.56 -24.37 21.28
N THR A 393 -34.67 -24.54 22.00
CA THR A 393 -35.76 -23.58 22.07
C THR A 393 -35.43 -22.34 22.91
N SER A 394 -36.19 -21.27 22.73
CA SER A 394 -36.16 -20.04 23.52
C SER A 394 -37.08 -20.08 24.75
N GLU A 395 -37.48 -21.27 25.22
CA GLU A 395 -38.30 -21.37 26.42
C GLU A 395 -37.51 -20.86 27.64
N THR A 396 -38.18 -20.13 28.54
CA THR A 396 -37.56 -19.53 29.72
C THR A 396 -36.95 -20.56 30.64
N GLU A 397 -35.71 -20.34 31.06
CA GLU A 397 -35.03 -21.17 32.05
C GLU A 397 -35.39 -20.69 33.47
N SER A 398 -36.45 -21.25 34.05
CA SER A 398 -36.97 -20.88 35.38
C SER A 398 -36.33 -21.66 36.55
N GLY A 399 -35.23 -22.37 36.31
CA GLY A 399 -34.61 -23.31 37.25
C GLY A 399 -35.05 -24.77 37.04
N SER A 400 -34.47 -25.70 37.81
CA SER A 400 -34.76 -27.16 37.74
C SER A 400 -34.68 -27.75 36.32
N ASN A 401 -33.75 -27.25 35.50
CA ASN A 401 -33.56 -27.64 34.09
C ASN A 401 -34.77 -27.38 33.17
N ALA A 402 -35.74 -26.56 33.58
CA ALA A 402 -36.87 -26.15 32.73
C ALA A 402 -36.40 -25.22 31.60
N GLY A 403 -37.08 -25.28 30.44
CA GLY A 403 -36.76 -24.48 29.25
C GLY A 403 -35.64 -25.08 28.38
N THR A 404 -35.27 -24.37 27.32
CA THR A 404 -34.22 -24.77 26.35
C THR A 404 -34.32 -26.25 25.92
N ASN A 405 -35.53 -26.67 25.54
CA ASN A 405 -35.79 -28.01 24.99
C ASN A 405 -35.14 -28.19 23.62
N PHE A 406 -34.82 -29.43 23.24
CA PHE A 406 -34.32 -29.75 21.90
C PHE A 406 -35.48 -30.11 20.97
N GLN A 407 -35.44 -29.63 19.72
CA GLN A 407 -36.48 -29.89 18.73
C GLN A 407 -35.92 -30.16 17.34
N ILE A 408 -36.60 -31.02 16.59
CA ILE A 408 -36.55 -31.07 15.13
C ILE A 408 -37.87 -30.49 14.63
N ALA A 409 -37.78 -29.46 13.79
CA ALA A 409 -38.92 -28.75 13.21
C ALA A 409 -38.90 -28.85 11.68
N ARG A 410 -40.07 -28.92 11.05
CA ARG A 410 -40.19 -28.89 9.59
C ARG A 410 -41.06 -27.73 9.12
N TYR A 411 -40.71 -27.18 7.98
CA TYR A 411 -41.32 -25.99 7.40
C TYR A 411 -41.91 -26.30 6.03
N ASP A 412 -42.92 -25.54 5.63
CA ASP A 412 -43.49 -25.60 4.28
C ASP A 412 -42.65 -24.83 3.25
N ASP A 413 -43.12 -24.80 2.01
CA ASP A 413 -42.43 -24.12 0.91
C ASP A 413 -42.42 -22.58 1.03
N SER A 414 -43.24 -22.01 1.92
CA SER A 414 -43.21 -20.58 2.25
C SER A 414 -42.30 -20.26 3.44
N GLY A 415 -41.76 -21.29 4.11
CA GLY A 415 -40.97 -21.15 5.33
C GLY A 415 -41.81 -21.02 6.60
N ALA A 416 -43.11 -21.33 6.56
CA ALA A 416 -43.97 -21.39 7.74
C ALA A 416 -43.80 -22.74 8.45
N LEU A 417 -43.83 -22.72 9.79
CA LEU A 417 -43.69 -23.94 10.60
C LEU A 417 -44.91 -24.84 10.38
N LEU A 418 -44.69 -26.09 9.97
CA LEU A 418 -45.75 -27.08 9.85
C LEU A 418 -46.00 -27.78 11.19
N ASP A 419 -44.95 -28.37 11.77
CA ASP A 419 -44.96 -28.95 13.11
C ASP A 419 -43.51 -29.20 13.62
N THR A 420 -43.41 -29.79 14.81
CA THR A 420 -42.16 -30.26 15.42
C THR A 420 -42.21 -31.78 15.60
N PRO A 421 -41.73 -32.56 14.61
CA PRO A 421 -41.84 -34.02 14.66
C PRO A 421 -41.13 -34.67 15.84
N LEU A 422 -40.12 -34.02 16.41
CA LEU A 422 -39.41 -34.49 17.59
C LEU A 422 -39.18 -33.34 18.57
N VAL A 423 -39.52 -33.56 19.83
CA VAL A 423 -39.24 -32.65 20.95
C VAL A 423 -38.63 -33.46 22.09
N ILE A 424 -37.53 -32.99 22.66
CA ILE A 424 -36.92 -33.55 23.86
C ILE A 424 -36.96 -32.49 24.95
N SER A 425 -37.70 -32.79 26.02
CA SER A 425 -37.79 -31.92 27.19
C SER A 425 -36.49 -31.96 27.97
N ARG A 426 -35.85 -30.81 28.22
CA ARG A 426 -34.59 -30.75 28.96
C ARG A 426 -34.76 -31.18 30.42
N SER A 427 -35.88 -30.83 31.04
CA SER A 427 -36.16 -31.11 32.46
C SER A 427 -36.41 -32.58 32.77
N THR A 428 -36.95 -33.34 31.81
CA THR A 428 -37.37 -34.74 32.02
C THR A 428 -36.64 -35.75 31.14
N GLY A 429 -36.00 -35.31 30.05
CA GLY A 429 -35.48 -36.19 29.01
C GLY A 429 -36.58 -36.82 28.12
N ASN A 430 -37.86 -36.47 28.34
CA ASN A 430 -38.96 -37.05 27.58
C ASN A 430 -38.88 -36.69 26.10
N VAL A 431 -38.91 -37.71 25.25
CA VAL A 431 -38.98 -37.58 23.79
C VAL A 431 -40.44 -37.67 23.35
N THR A 432 -40.93 -36.64 22.67
CA THR A 432 -42.26 -36.60 22.07
C THR A 432 -42.12 -36.64 20.55
N LEU A 433 -42.90 -37.51 19.90
CA LEU A 433 -42.99 -37.62 18.44
C LEU A 433 -44.40 -37.19 17.98
N THR A 434 -44.47 -36.24 17.05
CA THR A 434 -45.74 -35.63 16.59
C THR A 434 -45.84 -35.74 15.06
N PRO A 435 -47.00 -36.10 14.46
CA PRO A 435 -48.31 -36.39 15.09
C PRO A 435 -48.40 -37.76 15.80
N GLY A 436 -47.33 -38.55 15.83
CA GLY A 436 -47.25 -39.82 16.56
C GLY A 436 -46.12 -40.72 16.05
N LEU A 437 -45.93 -41.86 16.70
CA LEU A 437 -44.97 -42.89 16.26
C LEU A 437 -45.68 -43.92 15.36
N VAL A 438 -45.28 -44.02 14.09
CA VAL A 438 -45.71 -45.08 13.17
C VAL A 438 -44.56 -46.07 12.97
N VAL A 439 -44.67 -47.28 13.55
CA VAL A 439 -43.67 -48.34 13.33
C VAL A 439 -44.19 -49.37 12.32
N ARG A 440 -43.60 -49.40 11.13
CA ARG A 440 -43.89 -50.37 10.06
C ARG A 440 -42.73 -51.35 9.93
N ARG A 441 -43.03 -52.65 9.89
CA ARG A 441 -42.02 -53.71 9.71
C ARG A 441 -41.81 -54.03 8.23
N ALA A 442 -40.58 -54.31 7.83
CA ALA A 442 -40.26 -54.81 6.49
C ALA A 442 -40.46 -56.33 6.35
N SER A 443 -40.45 -57.09 7.47
CA SER A 443 -40.62 -58.56 7.50
C SER A 443 -41.11 -59.06 8.89
N SER A 444 -41.63 -60.28 8.97
CA SER A 444 -42.33 -60.88 10.14
C SER A 444 -41.45 -61.31 11.31
N THR A 445 -40.12 -61.29 11.17
CA THR A 445 -39.17 -61.83 12.15
C THR A 445 -38.58 -60.81 13.14
N VAL A 446 -39.08 -59.57 13.16
CA VAL A 446 -38.59 -58.51 14.06
C VAL A 446 -39.74 -57.95 14.91
N THR A 447 -39.48 -57.73 16.19
CA THR A 447 -40.41 -57.07 17.12
C THR A 447 -40.67 -55.63 16.67
N SER A 448 -41.94 -55.23 16.59
CA SER A 448 -42.32 -53.88 16.12
C SER A 448 -42.07 -52.78 17.15
N VAL A 449 -42.04 -53.13 18.44
CA VAL A 449 -41.67 -52.22 19.54
C VAL A 449 -40.99 -53.09 20.59
N SER A 450 -39.77 -52.72 21.00
CA SER A 450 -39.06 -53.36 22.11
C SER A 450 -38.82 -52.29 23.19
N LEU A 451 -39.16 -52.61 24.43
CA LEU A 451 -39.02 -51.70 25.56
C LEU A 451 -37.90 -52.22 26.47
N ASN A 452 -36.78 -51.50 26.50
CA ASN A 452 -35.67 -51.79 27.38
C ASN A 452 -35.61 -50.74 28.49
N THR A 453 -36.56 -50.82 29.43
CA THR A 453 -36.71 -49.84 30.52
C THR A 453 -36.20 -50.39 31.84
N THR A 454 -35.49 -49.57 32.61
CA THR A 454 -35.34 -49.73 34.05
C THR A 454 -36.55 -49.11 34.76
N SER A 455 -37.46 -49.95 35.24
CA SER A 455 -38.48 -49.68 36.26
C SER A 455 -39.46 -48.51 36.06
N LEU A 456 -40.68 -48.80 35.59
CA LEU A 456 -41.86 -47.98 35.93
C LEU A 456 -42.69 -48.72 36.97
N GLY A 457 -42.97 -48.09 38.12
CA GLY A 457 -43.69 -48.75 39.23
C GLY A 457 -42.94 -49.94 39.86
N GLY A 458 -41.63 -50.07 39.64
CA GLY A 458 -40.82 -51.19 40.15
C GLY A 458 -40.40 -52.24 39.11
N GLY A 459 -41.00 -52.26 37.91
CA GLY A 459 -40.84 -53.35 36.93
C GLY A 459 -39.97 -53.01 35.71
N VAL A 460 -39.02 -53.88 35.37
CA VAL A 460 -38.16 -53.79 34.16
C VAL A 460 -38.93 -54.29 32.92
N GLY A 461 -38.86 -53.57 31.79
CA GLY A 461 -39.46 -54.01 30.52
C GLY A 461 -40.97 -53.81 30.39
N VAL A 462 -41.56 -52.90 31.18
CA VAL A 462 -43.02 -52.67 31.20
C VAL A 462 -43.48 -51.70 30.10
N LEU A 463 -44.60 -52.03 29.43
CA LEU A 463 -45.40 -51.07 28.66
C LEU A 463 -46.48 -50.49 29.59
N ALA A 464 -46.20 -49.33 30.17
CA ALA A 464 -47.18 -48.64 31.02
C ALA A 464 -48.19 -47.85 30.17
N ILE A 465 -49.47 -48.05 30.45
CA ILE A 465 -50.57 -47.37 29.77
C ILE A 465 -51.44 -46.72 30.86
N GLY A 466 -51.54 -45.40 30.85
CA GLY A 466 -52.41 -44.67 31.77
C GLY A 466 -53.88 -44.87 31.46
N ASN A 467 -54.76 -44.61 32.44
CA ASN A 467 -56.20 -44.57 32.20
C ASN A 467 -56.50 -43.52 31.11
N ALA A 468 -57.25 -43.92 30.10
CA ALA A 468 -57.84 -43.00 29.15
C ALA A 468 -58.81 -42.07 29.90
N THR A 469 -58.58 -40.76 29.78
CA THR A 469 -59.48 -39.73 30.35
C THR A 469 -60.82 -39.70 29.62
N THR A 470 -60.86 -40.16 28.38
CA THR A 470 -62.07 -40.39 27.58
C THR A 470 -61.96 -41.76 26.90
N ALA A 471 -62.97 -42.62 27.03
CA ALA A 471 -62.96 -43.92 26.38
C ALA A 471 -63.01 -43.78 24.84
N PRO A 472 -62.36 -44.67 24.08
CA PRO A 472 -62.43 -44.65 22.62
C PRO A 472 -63.88 -44.73 22.11
N ALA A 473 -64.31 -43.71 21.37
CA ALA A 473 -65.69 -43.61 20.86
C ALA A 473 -65.86 -44.17 19.44
N SER A 474 -64.79 -44.20 18.64
CA SER A 474 -64.79 -44.71 17.26
C SER A 474 -64.34 -46.17 17.18
N ASN A 475 -65.02 -46.98 16.38
CA ASN A 475 -64.66 -48.38 16.15
C ASN A 475 -63.55 -48.48 15.09
N PRO A 476 -62.51 -49.31 15.31
CA PRO A 476 -61.50 -49.56 14.29
C PRO A 476 -62.09 -50.33 13.11
N THR A 477 -61.72 -49.99 11.88
CA THR A 477 -62.11 -50.75 10.66
C THR A 477 -61.30 -52.04 10.47
N GLY A 478 -60.22 -52.23 11.26
CA GLY A 478 -59.44 -53.46 11.34
C GLY A 478 -58.55 -53.46 12.60
N GLY A 479 -58.34 -54.64 13.20
CA GLY A 479 -57.63 -54.78 14.47
C GLY A 479 -58.45 -54.33 15.68
N VAL A 480 -57.78 -53.96 16.78
CA VAL A 480 -58.40 -53.47 18.03
C VAL A 480 -57.73 -52.21 18.53
N VAL A 481 -58.45 -51.36 19.26
CA VAL A 481 -57.83 -50.25 20.02
C VAL A 481 -57.56 -50.72 21.44
N LEU A 482 -56.30 -50.76 21.84
CA LEU A 482 -55.88 -51.09 23.21
C LEU A 482 -55.91 -49.83 24.09
N TYR A 483 -56.60 -49.87 25.23
CA TYR A 483 -56.67 -48.74 26.16
C TYR A 483 -56.85 -49.22 27.61
N VAL A 484 -56.58 -48.36 28.60
CA VAL A 484 -56.85 -48.65 30.02
C VAL A 484 -57.99 -47.75 30.50
N SER A 485 -58.93 -48.29 31.28
CA SER A 485 -59.87 -47.45 32.05
C SER A 485 -60.21 -48.12 33.37
N ASN A 486 -60.34 -47.31 34.43
CA ASN A 486 -60.52 -47.78 35.80
C ASN A 486 -59.45 -48.82 36.22
N GLY A 487 -58.20 -48.62 35.77
CA GLY A 487 -57.06 -49.49 36.08
C GLY A 487 -57.04 -50.83 35.36
N ARG A 488 -57.92 -51.05 34.37
CA ARG A 488 -58.01 -52.32 33.62
C ARG A 488 -57.70 -52.12 32.15
N LEU A 489 -56.87 -53.01 31.60
CA LEU A 489 -56.56 -53.07 30.18
C LEU A 489 -57.77 -53.63 29.39
N LYS A 490 -58.16 -52.93 28.34
CA LYS A 490 -59.31 -53.20 27.50
C LYS A 490 -58.97 -53.08 26.02
N THR A 491 -59.75 -53.75 25.18
CA THR A 491 -59.72 -53.59 23.73
C THR A 491 -61.09 -53.15 23.20
N ARG A 492 -61.13 -52.11 22.37
CA ARG A 492 -62.29 -51.73 21.55
C ARG A 492 -62.26 -52.52 20.25
N GLN A 493 -63.31 -53.27 19.97
CA GLN A 493 -63.45 -54.11 18.78
C GLN A 493 -64.09 -53.34 17.61
N PRO A 494 -63.95 -53.83 16.35
CA PRO A 494 -64.63 -53.24 15.19
C PRO A 494 -66.15 -53.21 15.29
N ASP A 495 -66.75 -54.17 16.02
CA ASP A 495 -68.18 -54.23 16.30
C ASP A 495 -68.64 -53.24 17.38
N GLY A 496 -67.71 -52.49 17.98
CA GLY A 496 -67.96 -51.50 19.01
C GLY A 496 -68.04 -52.04 20.44
N THR A 497 -67.80 -53.33 20.63
CA THR A 497 -67.71 -53.91 21.97
C THR A 497 -66.36 -53.59 22.64
N ASP A 498 -66.39 -53.37 23.95
CA ASP A 498 -65.19 -53.29 24.78
C ASP A 498 -64.99 -54.61 25.51
N GLN A 499 -63.83 -55.22 25.32
CA GLN A 499 -63.46 -56.48 25.96
C GLN A 499 -62.31 -56.28 26.94
N PHE A 500 -62.29 -57.05 28.01
CA PHE A 500 -61.14 -57.10 28.92
C PHE A 500 -60.05 -57.98 28.32
N VAL A 501 -58.80 -57.52 28.41
CA VAL A 501 -57.66 -58.38 28.11
C VAL A 501 -57.45 -59.31 29.30
N ALA A 502 -57.92 -60.56 29.19
CA ALA A 502 -57.66 -61.58 30.19
C ALA A 502 -56.21 -62.06 30.05
N LEU A 503 -55.37 -61.74 31.03
CA LEU A 503 -54.05 -62.34 31.16
C LEU A 503 -54.23 -63.66 31.92
N THR A 504 -54.16 -64.78 31.22
CA THR A 504 -54.08 -66.10 31.87
C THR A 504 -52.73 -66.21 32.54
N ALA A 505 -52.70 -66.38 33.86
CA ALA A 505 -51.47 -66.72 34.55
C ALA A 505 -51.08 -68.15 34.13
N THR A 506 -49.91 -68.30 33.50
CA THR A 506 -49.24 -69.59 33.28
C THR A 506 -48.28 -69.88 34.41
#